data_AF-A0A9E2JFC7-F1
#
_entry.id   AF-A0A9E2JFC7-F1
#
_cell.length_a   1.000
_cell.length_b   1.000
_cell.length_c   1.000
_cell.angle_alpha   90.00
_cell.angle_beta   90.00
_cell.angle_gamma   90.00
#
_symmetry.space_group_name_H-M   'P 1'
#
loop_
_entity.id
_entity.type
_entity.pdbx_description
1 polymer ?
#
loop_
_entity_poly.entity_id
_entity_poly.type
_entity_poly.pdbx_seq_one_letter_code
_entity_poly.pdbx_strand_id
1 'polypeptide(L)' 'MTAGWFRPRDAAAYVGVSLRTLNMWLKAGLPHSRVKGCVLIRRESLDSYLESFSVETRDAQVDRLVDDVLRGLR' A
#
# COMPACT_ATOMS: atom_id res chain seq x y z
N MET A 1 10.52 16.61 5.19
CA MET A 1 10.24 16.33 3.78
C MET A 1 11.24 15.30 3.29
N THR A 2 10.96 14.01 3.46
CA THR A 2 11.88 12.92 3.11
C THR A 2 11.47 12.30 1.79
N ALA A 3 12.44 12.23 0.87
CA ALA A 3 12.33 11.81 -0.53
C ALA A 3 11.32 10.69 -0.78
N GLY A 4 10.48 10.85 -1.80
CA GLY A 4 9.41 9.92 -2.16
C GLY A 4 9.85 8.55 -2.69
N TRP A 5 11.14 8.19 -2.58
CA TRP A 5 11.70 6.94 -3.09
C TRP A 5 12.51 6.23 -2.03
N PHE A 6 12.26 4.93 -1.87
CA PHE A 6 12.93 4.06 -0.93
C PHE A 6 13.72 2.95 -1.62
N ARG A 7 14.86 2.59 -1.02
CA ARG A 7 15.49 1.29 -1.28
C ARG A 7 14.70 0.20 -0.58
N PRO A 8 14.84 -1.08 -0.98
CA PRO A 8 14.14 -2.18 -0.31
C PRO A 8 14.34 -2.21 1.21
N ARG A 9 15.55 -1.92 1.70
CA ARG A 9 15.82 -1.87 3.15
C ARG A 9 15.01 -0.76 3.84
N ASP A 10 14.95 0.42 3.24
CA ASP A 10 14.27 1.58 3.84
C ASP A 10 12.75 1.43 3.76
N ALA A 11 12.23 0.87 2.66
CA ALA A 11 10.82 0.55 2.51
C ALA A 11 10.37 -0.48 3.56
N ALA A 12 11.18 -1.53 3.79
CA ALA A 12 10.89 -2.54 4.79
C ALA A 12 10.86 -1.93 6.21
N ALA A 13 11.82 -1.04 6.52
CA ALA A 13 11.84 -0.31 7.79
C ALA A 13 10.64 0.64 7.94
N TYR A 14 10.26 1.34 6.87
CA TYR A 14 9.14 2.29 6.86
C TYR A 14 7.81 1.61 7.21
N VAL A 15 7.53 0.42 6.65
CA VAL A 15 6.29 -0.32 6.92
C VAL A 15 6.41 -1.36 8.05
N GLY A 16 7.57 -1.44 8.72
CA GLY A 16 7.79 -2.33 9.85
C GLY A 16 7.83 -3.84 9.51
N VAL A 17 8.32 -4.22 8.32
CA VAL A 17 8.41 -5.63 7.90
C VAL A 17 9.84 -6.08 7.63
N SER A 18 10.06 -7.39 7.54
CA SER A 18 11.36 -7.93 7.14
C SER A 18 11.67 -7.68 5.66
N LEU A 19 12.96 -7.60 5.29
CA LEU A 19 13.36 -7.52 3.88
C LEU A 19 12.90 -8.74 3.07
N ARG A 20 12.80 -9.91 3.69
CA ARG A 20 12.24 -11.12 3.07
C ARG A 20 10.78 -10.91 2.66
N THR A 21 9.97 -10.36 3.56
CA THR A 21 8.55 -10.05 3.31
C THR A 21 8.42 -9.05 2.17
N LEU A 22 9.18 -7.95 2.22
CA LEU A 22 9.14 -6.95 1.14
C LEU A 22 9.55 -7.56 -0.22
N ASN A 23 10.55 -8.44 -0.25
CA ASN A 23 10.93 -9.15 -1.47
C ASN A 23 9.82 -10.07 -1.99
N MET A 24 8.98 -10.64 -1.12
CA MET A 24 7.79 -11.39 -1.55
C MET A 24 6.77 -10.45 -2.20
N TRP A 25 6.53 -9.25 -1.64
CA TRP A 25 5.63 -8.27 -2.25
C TRP A 25 6.14 -7.78 -3.60
N LEU A 26 7.45 -7.54 -3.75
CA LEU A 26 8.06 -7.21 -5.04
C LEU A 26 7.84 -8.31 -6.09
N LYS A 27 7.86 -9.58 -5.69
CA LYS A 27 7.51 -10.71 -6.57
C LYS A 27 6.01 -10.80 -6.83
N ALA A 28 5.18 -10.36 -5.88
CA ALA A 28 3.73 -10.34 -5.96
C ALA A 28 3.16 -9.09 -6.66
N GLY A 29 4.01 -8.23 -7.23
CA GLY A 29 3.57 -7.10 -8.05
C GLY A 29 3.55 -5.74 -7.37
N LEU A 30 4.20 -5.58 -6.20
CA LEU A 30 4.43 -4.24 -5.61
C LEU A 30 5.12 -3.32 -6.65
N PRO A 31 4.52 -2.16 -7.00
CA PRO A 31 5.09 -1.27 -8.00
C PRO A 31 6.47 -0.75 -7.58
N HIS A 32 7.44 -0.88 -8.48
CA HIS A 32 8.82 -0.45 -8.25
C HIS A 32 9.49 -0.07 -9.58
N SER A 33 10.51 0.78 -9.49
CA SER A 33 11.37 1.13 -10.61
C SER A 33 12.71 0.40 -10.49
N ARG A 34 13.25 -0.04 -11.63
CA ARG A 34 14.60 -0.56 -11.74
C ARG A 34 15.45 0.39 -12.56
N VAL A 35 16.48 0.97 -11.94
CA VAL A 35 17.40 1.91 -12.59
C VAL A 35 18.81 1.34 -12.46
N LYS A 36 19.45 0.92 -13.55
CA LYS A 36 20.84 0.39 -13.51
C LYS A 36 21.08 -0.68 -12.41
N GLY A 37 20.17 -1.66 -12.29
CA GLY A 37 20.26 -2.74 -11.28
C GLY A 37 19.79 -2.37 -9.88
N CYS A 38 19.41 -1.12 -9.66
CA CYS A 38 18.91 -0.61 -8.40
C CYS A 38 17.38 -0.64 -8.36
N VAL A 39 16.80 -1.26 -7.32
CA VAL A 39 15.35 -1.18 -7.04
C VAL A 39 15.05 0.07 -6.23
N LEU A 40 14.02 0.81 -6.67
CA LEU A 40 13.47 1.99 -6.01
C LEU A 40 11.95 1.84 -5.91
N ILE A 41 11.41 2.08 -4.73
CA ILE A 41 9.98 1.96 -4.45
C ILE A 41 9.47 3.35 -4.11
N ARG A 42 8.49 3.86 -4.85
CA ARG A 42 7.88 5.13 -4.53
C ARG A 42 7.02 4.97 -3.28
N ARG A 43 7.12 5.89 -2.32
CA ARG A 43 6.35 5.86 -1.07
C ARG A 43 4.85 5.70 -1.32
N GLU A 44 4.29 6.58 -2.16
CA GLU A 44 2.87 6.55 -2.51
C GLU A 44 2.43 5.20 -3.07
N SER A 45 3.25 4.58 -3.92
CA SER A 45 2.94 3.27 -4.48
C SER A 45 2.97 2.15 -3.44
N LEU A 46 3.83 2.25 -2.44
CA LEU A 46 3.87 1.32 -1.31
C LEU A 46 2.65 1.48 -0.41
N ASP A 47 2.29 2.72 -0.08
CA ASP A 47 1.08 3.03 0.70
C ASP A 47 -0.18 2.53 -0.04
N SER A 48 -0.32 2.84 -1.34
CA SER A 48 -1.44 2.34 -2.16
C SER A 48 -1.47 0.81 -2.30
N TYR A 49 -0.31 0.16 -2.38
CA TYR A 49 -0.24 -1.30 -2.41
C TYR A 49 -0.78 -1.88 -1.10
N LEU A 50 -0.40 -1.33 0.05
CA LEU A 50 -0.91 -1.77 1.35
C LEU A 50 -2.41 -1.52 1.53
N GLU A 51 -2.91 -0.39 1.05
CA GLU A 51 -4.34 -0.08 1.08
C GLU A 51 -5.16 -1.15 0.34
N SER A 52 -4.62 -1.74 -0.73
CA SER A 52 -5.33 -2.83 -1.44
C SER A 52 -5.51 -4.11 -0.61
N PHE A 53 -4.79 -4.26 0.51
CA PHE A 53 -4.96 -5.34 1.48
C PHE A 53 -5.73 -4.92 2.73
N SER A 54 -6.30 -3.70 2.76
CA SER A 54 -7.15 -3.26 3.87
C SER A 54 -8.33 -4.22 4.03
N VAL A 55 -8.46 -4.84 5.20
CA VAL A 55 -9.65 -5.61 5.55
C VAL A 55 -10.61 -4.65 6.20
N GLU A 56 -11.69 -4.31 5.51
CA GLU A 56 -12.80 -3.61 6.14
C GLU A 56 -13.42 -4.51 7.20
N THR A 57 -13.41 -4.05 8.44
CA THR A 57 -14.27 -4.63 9.48
C THR A 57 -15.73 -4.48 9.06
N ARG A 58 -16.60 -5.41 9.48
CA ARG A 58 -18.04 -5.39 9.16
C ARG A 58 -18.68 -4.01 9.39
N ASP A 59 -18.23 -3.28 10.40
CA ASP A 59 -18.73 -1.95 10.74
C ASP A 59 -18.50 -0.93 9.62
N ALA A 60 -17.31 -0.95 8.98
CA ALA A 60 -17.01 -0.08 7.84
C ALA A 60 -17.85 -0.42 6.59
N GLN A 61 -18.27 -1.68 6.46
CA GLN A 61 -19.13 -2.14 5.37
C GLN A 61 -20.59 -1.69 5.56
N VAL A 62 -21.07 -1.65 6.82
CA VAL A 62 -22.39 -1.13 7.18
C VAL A 62 -22.46 0.38 6.93
N ASP A 63 -21.44 1.13 7.34
CA ASP A 63 -21.42 2.60 7.16
C ASP A 63 -21.50 3.00 5.68
N ARG A 64 -20.82 2.28 4.78
CA ARG A 64 -20.93 2.53 3.33
C ARG A 64 -22.30 2.19 2.76
N LEU A 65 -22.91 1.11 3.23
CA LEU A 65 -24.26 0.73 2.81
C LEU A 65 -25.28 1.79 3.26
N VAL A 66 -25.13 2.31 4.47
CA VAL A 66 -25.98 3.39 5.01
C VAL A 66 -25.81 4.67 4.19
N ASP A 67 -24.57 5.04 3.87
CA ASP A 67 -24.28 6.22 3.05
C ASP A 67 -24.87 6.11 1.63
N ASP A 68 -24.81 4.93 1.01
CA ASP A 68 -25.40 4.70 -0.30
C ASP A 68 -26.94 4.76 -0.28
N VAL A 69 -27.59 4.24 0.77
CA VAL A 69 -29.05 4.35 0.95
C VAL A 69 -29.49 5.79 1.20
N LEU A 70 -28.75 6.53 2.04
CA LEU A 70 -29.06 7.93 2.34
C LEU A 70 -28.89 8.85 1.12
N ARG A 71 -27.97 8.52 0.21
CA ARG A 71 -27.78 9.25 -1.06
C ARG A 71 -28.86 8.93 -2.08
N GLY A 72 -29.45 7.73 -2.06
CA GLY A 72 -30.55 7.33 -2.95
C GLY A 72 -31.92 7.89 -2.57
N LEU A 73 -32.09 8.40 -1.34
CA LEU A 73 -33.33 8.98 -0.82
C LEU A 73 -33.41 10.51 -0.94
N ARG A 74 -32.51 11.12 -1.71
CA ARG A 74 -32.40 12.58 -1.86
C ARG A 74 -32.88 13.07 -3.23
#